data_AF-A0A920S3F8-F1
#
_entry.id   AF-A0A920S3F8-F1
#
_cell.length_a   1.000
_cell.length_b   1.000
_cell.length_c   1.000
_cell.angle_alpha   90.00
_cell.angle_beta   90.00
_cell.angle_gamma   90.00
#
_symmetry.space_group_name_H-M   'P 1'
#
loop_
_entity.id
_entity.type
_entity.pdbx_description
1 polymer ?
#
loop_
_entity_poly.entity_id
_entity_poly.type
_entity_poly.pdbx_seq_one_letter_code
_entity_poly.pdbx_strand_id
1 'polypeptide(L)'
;MNFVVKFVKRGIKSYKISKAIRFKSMLKRPGADFNETSISIDDLAFLQYTGATTGLSKGSMLSHGNVVANLGKVRCAISRCVR
;
A
#
# COMPACT_ATOMS: atom_id res chain seq x y z
N MET A 1 4.67 7.64 16.39
CA MET A 1 4.97 6.20 16.57
C MET A 1 5.14 5.94 18.08
N ASN A 2 4.14 5.36 18.77
CA ASN A 2 4.09 5.40 20.24
C ASN A 2 4.54 4.08 20.89
N PHE A 3 5.85 3.90 21.07
CA PHE A 3 6.48 2.68 21.59
C PHE A 3 6.16 2.41 23.07
N VAL A 4 5.96 3.46 23.86
CA VAL A 4 5.67 3.37 25.31
C VAL A 4 4.40 2.57 25.59
N VAL A 5 3.35 2.79 24.80
CA VAL A 5 2.06 2.07 24.97
C VAL A 5 2.24 0.57 24.69
N LYS A 6 3.03 0.23 23.67
CA LYS A 6 3.26 -1.15 23.25
C LYS A 6 4.18 -1.93 24.19
N PHE A 7 5.32 -1.34 24.57
CA PHE A 7 6.40 -2.06 25.24
C PHE A 7 6.44 -1.85 26.75
N VAL A 8 6.08 -0.66 27.24
CA VAL A 8 6.12 -0.33 28.67
C VAL A 8 4.77 -0.56 29.31
N LYS A 9 3.72 0.06 28.77
CA LYS A 9 2.37 -0.04 29.33
C LYS A 9 1.65 -1.34 28.94
N ARG A 10 2.20 -2.11 27.99
CA ARG A 10 1.62 -3.35 27.43
C ARG A 10 0.11 -3.21 27.11
N GLY A 11 -0.32 -2.03 26.70
CA GLY A 11 -1.75 -1.68 26.55
C GLY A 11 -2.38 -2.16 25.25
N ILE A 12 -1.65 -2.93 24.44
CA ILE A 12 -2.12 -3.46 23.15
C ILE A 12 -2.49 -4.92 23.35
N LYS A 13 -3.76 -5.27 23.07
CA LYS A 13 -4.22 -6.67 23.10
C LYS A 13 -3.36 -7.53 22.18
N SER A 14 -2.90 -8.67 22.70
CA SER A 14 -2.22 -9.69 21.89
C SER A 14 -3.15 -10.22 20.82
N TYR A 15 -2.75 -10.12 19.55
CA TYR A 15 -3.46 -10.72 18.43
C TYR A 15 -2.58 -11.79 17.79
N LYS A 16 -3.21 -12.87 17.31
CA LYS A 16 -2.54 -13.94 16.55
C LYS A 16 -3.24 -14.06 15.21
N ILE A 17 -2.48 -13.87 14.13
CA ILE A 17 -2.97 -14.07 12.77
C ILE A 17 -2.59 -15.49 12.37
N SER A 18 -3.57 -16.29 11.95
CA SER A 18 -3.32 -17.65 11.46
C SER A 18 -2.35 -17.60 10.28
N LYS A 19 -1.38 -18.53 10.24
CA LYS A 19 -0.32 -18.62 9.21
C LYS A 19 0.69 -17.45 9.16
N ALA A 20 0.74 -16.57 10.16
CA ALA A 20 1.75 -15.52 10.19
C ALA A 20 3.18 -16.09 10.41
N ILE A 21 4.13 -15.65 9.59
CA ILE A 21 5.55 -16.02 9.69
C ILE A 21 6.34 -14.79 10.15
N ARG A 22 7.27 -14.96 11.10
CA ARG A 22 8.16 -13.87 11.52
C ARG A 22 9.10 -13.49 10.38
N PHE A 23 9.34 -12.19 10.19
CA PHE A 23 10.23 -11.66 9.15
C PHE A 23 11.61 -12.35 9.13
N LYS A 24 12.27 -12.48 10.28
CA LYS A 24 13.57 -13.19 10.38
C LYS A 24 13.49 -14.67 9.98
N SER A 25 12.36 -15.33 10.21
CA SER A 25 12.14 -16.72 9.80
C SER A 25 11.86 -16.82 8.30
N MET A 26 11.26 -15.81 7.70
CA MET A 26 11.02 -15.72 6.25
C MET A 26 12.34 -15.53 5.49
N LEU A 27 13.23 -14.65 5.95
CA LEU A 27 14.54 -14.43 5.33
C LEU A 27 15.47 -15.65 5.32
N LYS A 28 15.23 -16.64 6.20
CA LYS A 28 16.01 -17.89 6.26
C LYS A 28 15.51 -18.96 5.29
N ARG A 29 14.34 -18.78 4.68
CA ARG A 29 13.80 -19.72 3.70
C ARG A 29 14.55 -19.53 2.37
N PRO A 30 14.77 -20.59 1.59
CA PRO A 30 15.24 -20.43 0.22
C PRO A 30 14.27 -19.52 -0.55
N GLY A 31 14.81 -18.74 -1.49
CA GLY A 31 13.98 -17.93 -2.39
C GLY A 31 12.99 -18.85 -3.10
N ALA A 32 11.70 -18.49 -3.06
CA ALA A 32 10.71 -19.15 -3.90
C ALA A 32 10.90 -18.71 -5.34
N ASP A 33 10.58 -19.59 -6.29
CA ASP A 33 10.53 -19.22 -7.70
C ASP A 33 9.53 -18.07 -7.89
N PHE A 34 9.97 -17.03 -8.60
CA PHE A 34 9.11 -15.91 -8.95
C PHE A 34 8.21 -16.33 -10.12
N ASN A 35 6.94 -16.58 -9.82
CA ASN A 35 5.93 -16.81 -10.84
C ASN A 35 5.36 -15.45 -11.28
N GLU A 36 5.66 -15.07 -12.51
CA GLU A 36 5.11 -13.87 -13.11
C GLU A 36 3.58 -14.00 -13.24
N THR A 37 2.87 -12.98 -12.74
CA THR A 37 1.42 -12.88 -12.85
C THR A 37 1.07 -11.96 -14.01
N SER A 38 0.10 -12.35 -14.84
CA SER A 38 -0.45 -11.46 -15.86
C SER A 38 -1.11 -10.26 -15.20
N ILE A 39 -0.73 -9.04 -15.61
CA ILE A 39 -1.30 -7.78 -15.12
C ILE A 39 -1.91 -7.02 -16.29
N SER A 40 -3.16 -6.59 -16.13
CA SER A 40 -3.90 -5.73 -17.06
C SER A 40 -3.94 -4.27 -16.58
N ILE A 41 -4.19 -3.35 -17.50
CA ILE A 41 -4.31 -1.92 -17.19
C ILE A 41 -5.54 -1.59 -16.35
N ASP A 42 -6.58 -2.42 -16.44
CA ASP A 42 -7.83 -2.27 -15.67
C ASP A 42 -7.74 -2.91 -14.28
N ASP A 43 -6.66 -3.64 -13.98
CA ASP A 43 -6.49 -4.29 -12.69
C ASP A 43 -6.30 -3.25 -11.57
N LEU A 44 -6.85 -3.57 -10.40
CA LEU A 44 -6.78 -2.73 -9.23
C LEU A 44 -5.35 -2.63 -8.70
N ALA A 45 -4.80 -1.42 -8.68
CA ALA A 45 -3.45 -1.13 -8.20
C ALA A 45 -3.43 -0.59 -6.76
N PHE A 46 -4.37 0.32 -6.42
CA PHE A 46 -4.39 0.98 -5.11
C PHE A 46 -5.80 1.11 -4.53
N LEU A 47 -5.89 0.99 -3.21
CA LEU A 47 -7.05 1.37 -2.39
C LEU A 47 -6.68 2.59 -1.56
N GLN A 48 -7.01 3.78 -2.06
CA GLN A 48 -6.67 5.02 -1.39
C GLN A 48 -7.78 5.44 -0.44
N TYR A 49 -7.52 5.39 0.86
CA TYR A 49 -8.40 5.99 1.86
C TYR A 49 -7.98 7.44 2.10
N THR A 50 -8.90 8.37 1.91
CA THR A 50 -8.69 9.76 2.29
C THR A 50 -9.21 9.98 3.71
N GLY A 51 -8.47 10.76 4.49
CA GLY A 51 -8.93 11.16 5.81
C GLY A 51 -10.11 12.12 5.69
N ALA A 52 -11.27 11.73 6.19
CA ALA A 52 -12.32 12.66 6.56
C ALA A 52 -12.06 13.06 8.02
N THR A 53 -11.89 14.35 8.29
CA THR A 53 -11.56 14.83 9.65
C THR A 53 -12.75 14.74 10.60
N THR A 54 -13.98 14.63 10.08
CA THR A 54 -15.22 14.65 10.87
C THR A 54 -16.30 13.68 10.38
N GLY A 55 -15.98 12.73 9.47
CA GLY A 55 -16.96 11.79 8.90
C GLY A 55 -16.38 10.42 8.54
N LEU A 56 -17.21 9.52 8.00
CA LEU A 56 -16.74 8.23 7.48
C LEU A 56 -15.77 8.46 6.32
N SER A 57 -14.54 7.97 6.46
CA SER A 57 -13.57 7.98 5.37
C SER A 57 -14.06 7.08 4.24
N LYS A 58 -13.87 7.55 3.00
CA LYS A 58 -14.17 6.78 1.79
C LYS A 58 -12.86 6.36 1.13
N GLY A 59 -12.87 5.12 0.62
CA GLY A 59 -11.80 4.60 -0.22
C GLY A 59 -12.07 4.89 -1.69
N SER A 60 -11.04 5.22 -2.45
CA SER A 60 -11.05 5.21 -3.91
C SER A 60 -10.26 4.01 -4.42
N MET A 61 -10.81 3.35 -5.43
CA MET A 61 -10.15 2.25 -6.15
C MET A 61 -9.45 2.84 -7.38
N LEU A 62 -8.14 2.64 -7.50
CA LEU A 62 -7.36 3.12 -8.64
C LEU A 62 -6.79 1.93 -9.40
N SER A 63 -7.09 1.84 -10.69
CA SER A 63 -6.46 0.87 -11.59
C SER A 63 -5.06 1.31 -11.99
N HIS A 64 -4.25 0.39 -12.51
CA HIS A 64 -2.95 0.71 -13.11
C HIS A 64 -3.08 1.80 -14.19
N GLY A 65 -4.11 1.71 -15.03
CA GLY A 65 -4.40 2.68 -16.10
C GLY A 65 -4.70 4.07 -15.59
N ASN A 66 -5.49 4.19 -14.53
CA ASN A 66 -5.80 5.50 -13.93
C ASN A 66 -4.52 6.20 -13.47
N VAL A 67 -3.58 5.46 -12.88
CA VAL A 67 -2.32 6.02 -12.37
C VAL A 67 -1.41 6.45 -13.51
N VAL A 68 -1.24 5.61 -14.53
CA VAL A 68 -0.41 5.94 -15.71
C VAL A 68 -0.97 7.13 -16.47
N ALA A 69 -2.29 7.18 -16.67
CA ALA A 69 -2.95 8.31 -17.33
C ALA A 69 -2.75 9.62 -16.54
N ASN A 70 -2.86 9.57 -15.21
CA ASN A 70 -2.59 10.73 -14.36
C ASN A 70 -1.14 11.22 -14.50
N LEU A 71 -0.17 10.30 -14.44
CA LEU A 71 1.24 10.64 -14.60
C LEU A 71 1.53 11.27 -15.96
N GLY A 72 0.94 10.74 -17.04
CA GLY A 72 1.03 11.31 -18.38
C GLY A 72 0.52 12.75 -18.45
N LYS A 73 -0.64 13.02 -17.84
CA LYS A 73 -1.21 14.38 -17.76
C LYS A 73 -0.30 15.34 -16.99
N VAL A 74 0.23 14.91 -15.84
CA VAL A 74 1.15 15.71 -15.03
C VAL A 74 2.43 16.03 -15.80
N ARG A 75 3.03 15.03 -16.47
CA ARG A 75 4.22 15.25 -17.30
C ARG A 75 3.95 16.27 -18.42
N CYS A 76 2.80 16.15 -19.09
CA CYS A 76 2.41 17.11 -20.13
C CYS A 76 2.23 18.53 -19.56
N ALA A 77 1.52 18.66 -18.44
CA ALA A 77 1.29 19.95 -17.79
C ALA A 77 2.61 20.63 -17.35
N ILE A 78 3.52 19.89 -16.73
CA ILE A 78 4.83 20.42 -16.32
C ILE A 78 5.65 20.81 -17.55
N SER A 79 5.68 19.97 -18.60
CA SER A 79 6.44 20.28 -19.82
C SER A 79 5.99 21.56 -20.53
N ARG A 80 4.71 21.93 -20.39
CA ARG A 80 4.16 23.19 -20.92
C ARG A 80 4.50 24.42 -20.08
N CYS A 81 4.80 24.24 -18.80
CA CYS A 81 5.05 25.34 -17.86
C CYS A 81 6.55 25.70 -17.76
N VAL A 82 7.44 24.78 -18.14
CA VAL A 82 8.90 24.94 -18.11
C VAL A 82 9.46 25.33 -19.50
N ARG A 83 8.60 25.72 -20.43
CA ARG A 83 8.96 26.30 -21.72
C ARG A 83 8.50 27.75 -21.76
#